data_AF-A0A9J7HV43-F1
#
_entry.id   AF-A0A9J7HV43-F1
#
_cell.length_a   1.000
_cell.length_b   1.000
_cell.length_c   1.000
_cell.angle_alpha   90.00
_cell.angle_beta   90.00
_cell.angle_gamma   90.00
#
_symmetry.space_group_name_H-M   'P 1'
#
loop_
_entity.id
_entity.type
_entity.pdbx_description
1 polymer ?
#
loop_
_entity_poly.entity_id
_entity_poly.type
_entity_poly.pdbx_seq_one_letter_code
_entity_poly.pdbx_strand_id
1 'polypeptide(L)'
;MHVANSFQVKETRDARSTDEILQMYEPQSRDINRFLGQLAMFHLTEMRGYEYDLDSIIGWRDTTSRIGEGSFGEVYRVQVQGKGTETPAALKLGVYPYDITTTETAWDFLKEEDNLRKLQGEHIVEYYGTACRREGGGLRLGLVMELCDGTLGDRIVGNRNHNPAWWGADPEKQAAAFSYTQNLAVQLCEGLKTIHDAGYIHKDLKVINILESLMN
;
A
#
# COMPACT_ATOMS: atom_id res chain seq x y z
N MET A 1 -14.71 -0.10 -1.94
CA MET A 1 -13.60 -0.91 -2.50
C MET A 1 -12.37 -0.01 -2.56
N HIS A 2 -11.21 -0.43 -2.05
CA HIS A 2 -10.05 0.45 -1.88
C HIS A 2 -8.82 -0.05 -2.66
N VAL A 3 -7.92 0.86 -3.09
CA VAL A 3 -6.84 0.63 -4.06
C VAL A 3 -5.45 0.99 -3.46
N ALA A 4 -4.37 0.21 -3.70
CA ALA A 4 -3.05 0.29 -3.00
C ALA A 4 -1.80 0.69 -3.86
N ASN A 5 -1.13 1.81 -3.51
CA ASN A 5 -0.28 2.67 -4.35
C ASN A 5 1.12 2.21 -4.86
N SER A 6 1.47 2.53 -6.13
CA SER A 6 2.85 2.73 -6.67
C SER A 6 2.88 3.57 -8.00
N PHE A 7 3.80 4.54 -8.23
CA PHE A 7 3.65 5.60 -9.29
C PHE A 7 4.97 6.14 -9.93
N GLN A 8 5.01 6.56 -11.23
CA GLN A 8 6.04 7.42 -11.93
C GLN A 8 5.71 7.76 -13.44
N VAL A 9 6.41 8.76 -14.04
CA VAL A 9 6.12 9.63 -15.26
C VAL A 9 6.76 9.22 -16.63
N LYS A 10 6.20 9.76 -17.74
CA LYS A 10 6.41 9.64 -19.22
C LYS A 10 7.85 9.49 -19.80
N GLU A 11 8.02 8.55 -20.73
CA GLU A 11 9.25 8.32 -21.54
C GLU A 11 9.47 9.35 -22.67
N THR A 12 10.72 9.71 -22.91
CA THR A 12 11.17 10.54 -24.05
C THR A 12 12.02 9.69 -25.01
N ARG A 13 11.91 9.91 -26.34
CA ARG A 13 12.68 9.18 -27.36
C ARG A 13 14.13 9.66 -27.38
N ASP A 14 15.05 8.83 -26.87
CA ASP A 14 16.50 9.02 -26.94
C ASP A 14 17.09 8.24 -28.14
N ALA A 15 18.04 8.84 -28.86
CA ALA A 15 18.68 8.27 -30.05
C ALA A 15 20.02 7.57 -29.74
N ARG A 16 20.53 7.68 -28.51
CA ARG A 16 21.74 7.00 -28.04
C ARG A 16 21.48 5.50 -27.82
N SER A 17 22.52 4.68 -27.92
CA SER A 17 22.41 3.26 -27.55
C SER A 17 22.21 3.11 -26.04
N THR A 18 21.57 2.00 -25.62
CA THR A 18 21.35 1.70 -24.19
C THR A 18 22.66 1.73 -23.40
N ASP A 19 23.74 1.19 -23.96
CA ASP A 19 25.05 1.15 -23.29
C ASP A 19 25.66 2.54 -23.09
N GLU A 20 25.53 3.44 -24.07
CA GLU A 20 25.99 4.83 -23.95
C GLU A 20 25.18 5.60 -22.90
N ILE A 21 23.87 5.36 -22.83
CA ILE A 21 22.99 5.96 -21.82
C ILE A 21 23.40 5.46 -20.43
N LEU A 22 23.58 4.16 -20.25
CA LEU A 22 23.96 3.57 -18.96
C LEU A 22 25.34 4.06 -18.50
N GLN A 23 26.35 4.01 -19.37
CA GLN A 23 27.70 4.48 -18.99
C GLN A 23 27.71 5.95 -18.56
N MET A 24 26.89 6.79 -19.20
CA MET A 24 26.86 8.22 -18.87
C MET A 24 26.08 8.52 -17.59
N TYR A 25 24.90 7.90 -17.42
CA TYR A 25 23.97 8.29 -16.36
C TYR A 25 23.98 7.37 -15.14
N GLU A 26 24.43 6.13 -15.24
CA GLU A 26 24.43 5.21 -14.09
C GLU A 26 25.29 5.72 -12.92
N PRO A 27 26.52 6.25 -13.12
CA PRO A 27 27.29 6.81 -12.02
C PRO A 27 26.59 8.00 -11.36
N GLN A 28 26.01 8.89 -12.18
CA GLN A 28 25.29 10.07 -11.70
C GLN A 28 24.02 9.67 -10.93
N SER A 29 23.27 8.70 -11.44
CA SER A 29 22.09 8.14 -10.81
C SER A 29 22.44 7.52 -9.46
N ARG A 30 23.55 6.78 -9.38
CA ARG A 30 24.03 6.18 -8.13
C ARG A 30 24.37 7.24 -7.08
N ASP A 31 25.08 8.30 -7.47
CA ASP A 31 25.40 9.40 -6.55
C ASP A 31 24.15 10.14 -6.08
N ILE A 32 23.22 10.44 -7.00
CA ILE A 32 21.93 11.10 -6.68
C ILE A 32 21.13 10.23 -5.70
N ASN A 33 20.98 8.94 -5.97
CA ASN A 33 20.23 8.03 -5.10
C ASN A 33 20.89 7.91 -3.72
N ARG A 34 22.22 7.91 -3.64
CA ARG A 34 22.93 7.95 -2.35
C ARG A 34 22.61 9.23 -1.58
N PHE A 35 22.66 10.40 -2.21
CA PHE A 35 22.35 11.67 -1.55
C PHE A 35 20.87 11.75 -1.13
N LEU A 36 19.95 11.31 -1.98
CA LEU A 36 18.52 11.22 -1.65
C LEU A 36 18.29 10.31 -0.45
N GLY A 37 18.96 9.15 -0.42
CA GLY A 37 18.90 8.22 0.70
C GLY A 37 19.40 8.80 2.02
N GLN A 38 20.51 9.54 1.99
CA GLN A 38 21.06 10.23 3.17
C GLN A 38 20.11 11.33 3.67
N LEU A 39 19.56 12.14 2.76
CA LEU A 39 18.61 13.19 3.10
C LEU A 39 17.29 12.61 3.64
N ALA A 40 16.81 11.53 3.05
CA ALA A 40 15.63 10.79 3.49
C ALA A 40 15.83 10.25 4.90
N MET A 41 16.98 9.62 5.18
CA MET A 41 17.30 9.13 6.52
C MET A 41 17.40 10.27 7.53
N PHE A 42 18.06 11.38 7.20
CA PHE A 42 18.12 12.55 8.07
C PHE A 42 16.72 13.09 8.39
N HIS A 43 15.84 13.18 7.40
CA HIS A 43 14.46 13.59 7.61
C HIS A 43 13.73 12.63 8.56
N LEU A 44 13.82 11.32 8.32
CA LEU A 44 13.17 10.29 9.12
C LEU A 44 13.70 10.26 10.56
N THR A 45 15.01 10.43 10.78
CA THR A 45 15.60 10.27 12.12
C THR A 45 15.60 11.55 12.94
N GLU A 46 15.84 12.72 12.33
CA GLU A 46 16.13 13.96 13.06
C GLU A 46 14.99 14.99 13.00
N MET A 47 14.20 15.01 11.93
CA MET A 47 13.21 16.07 11.71
C MET A 47 11.78 15.62 12.00
N ARG A 48 11.52 14.33 11.89
CA ARG A 48 10.17 13.81 11.79
C ARG A 48 9.58 13.41 13.14
N GLY A 49 8.32 13.78 13.34
CA GLY A 49 7.44 13.17 14.34
C GLY A 49 6.66 11.99 13.74
N TYR A 50 6.38 10.98 14.55
CA TYR A 50 5.61 9.80 14.17
C TYR A 50 4.28 9.78 14.90
N GLU A 51 3.22 9.38 14.19
CA GLU A 51 1.89 9.28 14.78
C GLU A 51 1.80 8.14 15.80
N TYR A 52 2.60 7.08 15.61
CA TYR A 52 2.60 5.92 16.50
C TYR A 52 4.02 5.50 16.89
N ASP A 53 4.19 5.16 18.17
CA ASP A 53 5.30 4.31 18.61
C ASP A 53 4.92 2.86 18.31
N LEU A 54 5.73 2.17 17.50
CA LEU A 54 5.45 0.79 17.12
C LEU A 54 5.36 -0.14 18.34
N ASP A 55 6.16 0.10 19.39
CA ASP A 55 6.11 -0.72 20.62
C ASP A 55 4.79 -0.51 21.40
N SER A 56 4.02 0.54 21.11
CA SER A 56 2.69 0.79 21.71
C SER A 56 1.53 0.15 20.95
N ILE A 57 1.76 -0.35 19.73
CA ILE A 57 0.73 -1.01 18.92
C ILE A 57 0.47 -2.41 19.48
N ILE A 58 -0.78 -2.84 19.60
CA ILE A 58 -1.10 -4.19 20.08
C ILE A 58 -1.22 -5.13 18.89
N GLY A 59 -0.56 -6.29 18.95
CA GLY A 59 -0.65 -7.36 17.95
C GLY A 59 0.44 -7.34 16.87
N TRP A 60 1.29 -6.32 16.77
CA TRP A 60 2.27 -6.23 15.67
C TRP A 60 3.39 -7.30 15.69
N ARG A 61 3.62 -7.96 16.84
CA ARG A 61 4.55 -9.10 16.97
C ARG A 61 3.84 -10.45 16.96
N ASP A 62 2.52 -10.47 16.95
CA ASP A 62 1.74 -11.69 16.98
C ASP A 62 1.60 -12.25 15.55
N THR A 63 2.29 -13.36 15.29
CA THR A 63 2.25 -14.02 13.97
C THR A 63 0.87 -14.56 13.63
N THR A 64 0.01 -14.82 14.62
CA THR A 64 -1.38 -15.24 14.38
C THR A 64 -2.26 -14.08 13.91
N SER A 65 -1.82 -12.84 14.13
CA SER A 65 -2.47 -11.62 13.67
C SER A 65 -2.03 -11.20 12.26
N ARG A 66 -1.15 -11.96 11.59
CA ARG A 66 -0.72 -11.68 10.22
C ARG A 66 -1.86 -11.99 9.23
N ILE A 67 -2.27 -10.98 8.48
CA ILE A 67 -3.41 -11.05 7.53
C ILE A 67 -2.99 -10.92 6.06
N GLY A 68 -1.73 -10.54 5.80
CA GLY A 68 -1.21 -10.43 4.44
C GLY A 68 0.31 -10.58 4.39
N GLU A 69 0.81 -11.09 3.28
CA GLU A 69 2.24 -11.26 3.00
C GLU A 69 2.50 -10.93 1.53
N GLY A 70 3.57 -10.18 1.27
CA GLY A 70 4.00 -9.83 -0.07
C GLY A 70 5.50 -9.53 -0.12
N SER A 71 6.02 -9.35 -1.33
CA SER A 71 7.45 -9.11 -1.57
C SER A 71 8.02 -7.86 -0.90
N PHE A 72 7.16 -6.92 -0.52
CA PHE A 72 7.54 -5.63 0.06
C PHE A 72 7.15 -5.51 1.53
N GLY A 73 6.42 -6.47 2.09
CA GLY A 73 6.00 -6.39 3.48
C GLY A 73 4.96 -7.41 3.91
N GLU A 74 4.77 -7.45 5.22
CA GLU A 74 3.74 -8.21 5.91
C GLU A 74 2.71 -7.26 6.49
N VAL A 75 1.45 -7.68 6.50
CA VAL A 75 0.34 -6.91 7.04
C VAL A 75 -0.23 -7.64 8.24
N TYR A 76 -0.39 -6.92 9.35
CA TYR A 76 -0.92 -7.43 10.60
C TYR A 76 -2.21 -6.71 10.95
N ARG A 77 -3.19 -7.47 11.46
CA ARG A 77 -4.32 -6.91 12.20
C ARG A 77 -3.80 -6.43 13.55
N VAL A 78 -4.03 -5.17 13.87
CA VAL A 78 -3.54 -4.56 15.10
C VAL A 78 -4.61 -3.70 15.77
N GLN A 79 -4.37 -3.34 17.03
CA GLN A 79 -5.09 -2.25 17.69
C GLN A 79 -4.14 -1.08 17.89
N VAL A 80 -4.58 0.12 17.50
CA VAL A 80 -3.85 1.36 17.72
C VAL A 80 -4.62 2.27 18.66
N GLN A 81 -3.92 2.98 19.54
CA GLN A 81 -4.54 3.98 20.39
C GLN A 81 -4.59 5.32 19.65
N GLY A 82 -5.79 5.83 19.40
CA GLY A 82 -6.01 7.12 18.75
C GLY A 82 -7.15 7.88 19.42
N LYS A 83 -6.95 9.17 19.73
CA LYS A 83 -7.98 10.06 20.32
C LYS A 83 -8.69 9.49 21.57
N GLY A 84 -8.01 8.65 22.35
CA GLY A 84 -8.54 8.05 23.58
C GLY A 84 -9.35 6.75 23.38
N THR A 85 -9.39 6.21 22.17
CA THR A 85 -10.06 4.94 21.85
C THR A 85 -9.13 3.97 21.14
N GLU A 86 -9.25 2.67 21.45
CA GLU A 86 -8.61 1.62 20.66
C GLU A 86 -9.35 1.45 19.34
N THR A 87 -8.61 1.54 18.24
CA THR A 87 -9.15 1.42 16.88
C THR A 87 -8.50 0.23 16.18
N PRO A 88 -9.30 -0.71 15.63
CA PRO A 88 -8.78 -1.76 14.76
C PRO A 88 -8.12 -1.16 13.52
N ALA A 89 -6.92 -1.61 13.20
CA ALA A 89 -6.16 -1.13 12.06
C ALA A 89 -5.39 -2.27 11.37
N ALA A 90 -4.92 -2.00 10.16
CA ALA A 90 -3.92 -2.79 9.48
C ALA A 90 -2.56 -2.10 9.63
N LEU A 91 -1.54 -2.86 10.03
CA LEU A 91 -0.16 -2.40 10.07
C LEU A 91 0.65 -3.14 9.01
N LYS A 92 1.17 -2.41 8.03
CA LYS A 92 2.12 -2.95 7.04
C LYS A 92 3.54 -2.68 7.51
N LEU A 93 4.35 -3.73 7.67
CA LEU A 93 5.77 -3.68 7.98
C LEU A 93 6.58 -4.19 6.79
N GLY A 94 7.74 -3.60 6.55
CA GLY A 94 8.69 -4.11 5.57
C GLY A 94 9.24 -5.49 5.97
N VAL A 95 9.51 -6.32 4.97
CA VAL A 95 10.31 -7.55 5.11
C VAL A 95 11.67 -7.36 4.47
N TYR A 96 12.66 -8.19 4.80
CA TYR A 96 14.01 -8.09 4.26
C TYR A 96 14.02 -7.90 2.72
N PRO A 97 14.76 -6.92 2.17
CA PRO A 97 15.71 -6.01 2.84
C PRO A 97 15.10 -4.69 3.39
N TYR A 98 13.78 -4.57 3.41
CA TYR A 98 13.03 -3.37 3.83
C TYR A 98 12.55 -3.40 5.29
N ASP A 99 12.89 -4.45 6.06
CA ASP A 99 12.48 -4.59 7.46
C ASP A 99 13.11 -3.55 8.38
N ILE A 100 14.34 -3.13 8.04
CA ILE A 100 15.00 -1.95 8.59
C ILE A 100 15.19 -0.94 7.47
N THR A 101 14.62 0.24 7.66
CA THR A 101 14.83 1.39 6.78
C THR A 101 16.24 1.93 6.97
N THR A 102 16.99 1.95 5.88
CA THR A 102 18.37 2.45 5.79
C THR A 102 18.46 3.54 4.71
N THR A 103 19.65 4.10 4.48
CA THR A 103 19.86 5.05 3.38
C THR A 103 19.51 4.47 2.00
N GLU A 104 19.55 3.16 1.83
CA GLU A 104 19.24 2.52 0.54
C GLU A 104 17.73 2.44 0.28
N THR A 105 16.91 2.35 1.33
CA THR A 105 15.47 2.08 1.25
C THR A 105 14.59 3.24 1.72
N ALA A 106 15.16 4.22 2.44
CA ALA A 106 14.43 5.35 3.02
C ALA A 106 13.64 6.16 2.01
N TRP A 107 14.19 6.37 0.83
CA TRP A 107 13.51 7.14 -0.21
C TRP A 107 12.28 6.43 -0.76
N ASP A 108 12.32 5.10 -0.84
CA ASP A 108 11.17 4.32 -1.32
C ASP A 108 10.06 4.27 -0.28
N PHE A 109 10.41 4.14 1.02
CA PHE A 109 9.44 4.30 2.09
C PHE A 109 8.75 5.67 2.04
N LEU A 110 9.52 6.76 1.92
CA LEU A 110 8.95 8.12 1.86
C LEU A 110 8.04 8.32 0.65
N LYS A 111 8.35 7.73 -0.51
CA LYS A 111 7.46 7.77 -1.67
C LYS A 111 6.16 7.03 -1.40
N GLU A 112 6.23 5.80 -0.88
CA GLU A 112 5.04 5.01 -0.59
C GLU A 112 4.11 5.75 0.39
N GLU A 113 4.72 6.32 1.43
CA GLU A 113 3.99 7.09 2.43
C GLU A 113 3.39 8.39 1.86
N ASP A 114 4.15 9.17 1.09
CA ASP A 114 3.67 10.43 0.48
C ASP A 114 2.45 10.19 -0.40
N ASN A 115 2.41 9.05 -1.11
CA ASN A 115 1.26 8.65 -1.90
C ASN A 115 0.02 8.40 -1.03
N LEU A 116 0.18 7.69 0.10
CA LEU A 116 -0.92 7.41 1.03
C LEU A 116 -1.43 8.68 1.70
N ARG A 117 -0.55 9.65 2.00
CA ARG A 117 -0.95 10.93 2.60
C ARG A 117 -1.73 11.82 1.64
N LYS A 118 -1.43 11.76 0.34
CA LYS A 118 -2.05 12.62 -0.69
C LYS A 118 -3.34 12.05 -1.27
N LEU A 119 -3.49 10.73 -1.29
CA LEU A 119 -4.66 10.07 -1.85
C LEU A 119 -5.69 9.83 -0.76
N GLN A 120 -6.78 10.57 -0.81
CA GLN A 120 -7.91 10.45 0.10
C GLN A 120 -9.21 10.41 -0.71
N GLY A 121 -10.13 9.52 -0.33
CA GLY A 121 -11.41 9.38 -0.99
C GLY A 121 -12.16 8.13 -0.51
N GLU A 122 -13.45 8.05 -0.81
CA GLU A 122 -14.34 6.97 -0.36
C GLU A 122 -13.89 5.57 -0.81
N HIS A 123 -13.12 5.49 -1.90
CA HIS A 123 -12.66 4.23 -2.51
C HIS A 123 -11.13 4.14 -2.54
N ILE A 124 -10.47 4.77 -1.57
CA ILE A 124 -9.03 4.73 -1.32
C ILE A 124 -8.80 4.31 0.13
N VAL A 125 -7.80 3.45 0.39
CA VAL A 125 -7.55 2.94 1.74
C VAL A 125 -7.23 4.12 2.66
N GLU A 126 -7.96 4.28 3.76
CA GLU A 126 -7.65 5.35 4.71
C GLU A 126 -6.31 5.09 5.40
N TYR A 127 -5.45 6.09 5.38
CA TYR A 127 -4.13 6.06 6.00
C TYR A 127 -4.13 6.84 7.31
N TYR A 128 -3.84 6.15 8.41
CA TYR A 128 -3.89 6.72 9.76
C TYR A 128 -2.57 7.36 10.18
N GLY A 129 -1.43 6.86 9.69
CA GLY A 129 -0.12 7.43 10.00
C GLY A 129 1.02 6.42 9.92
N THR A 130 2.21 6.86 10.35
CA THR A 130 3.42 6.04 10.39
C THR A 130 3.75 5.64 11.82
N ALA A 131 3.98 4.34 12.01
CA ALA A 131 4.56 3.77 13.21
C ALA A 131 6.09 3.71 13.09
N CYS A 132 6.81 3.98 14.17
CA CYS A 132 8.27 3.92 14.17
C CYS A 132 8.81 3.21 15.41
N ARG A 133 9.90 2.46 15.21
CA ARG A 133 10.80 1.98 16.25
C ARG A 133 12.25 2.13 15.83
N ARG A 134 13.09 2.65 16.72
CA ARG A 134 14.54 2.72 16.49
C ARG A 134 15.16 1.36 16.78
N GLU A 135 15.95 0.85 15.84
CA GLU A 135 16.68 -0.41 15.98
C GLU A 135 18.16 -0.21 15.66
N GLY A 136 19.04 -1.13 16.08
CA GLY A 136 20.50 -0.96 16.05
C GLY A 136 21.15 -0.78 14.67
N GLY A 137 20.37 -0.73 13.58
CA GLY A 137 20.83 -0.50 12.21
C GLY A 137 19.99 0.49 11.41
N GLY A 138 19.03 1.17 12.02
CA GLY A 138 18.13 2.10 11.31
C GLY A 138 16.78 2.24 11.99
N LEU A 139 15.73 2.41 11.19
CA LEU A 139 14.35 2.53 11.67
C LEU A 139 13.50 1.37 11.18
N ARG A 140 12.76 0.74 12.08
CA ARG A 140 11.64 -0.10 11.69
C ARG A 140 10.41 0.79 11.55
N LEU A 141 9.96 0.98 10.31
CA LEU A 141 8.82 1.82 9.99
C LEU A 141 7.63 0.95 9.57
N GLY A 142 6.44 1.39 9.93
CA GLY A 142 5.19 0.74 9.55
C GLY A 142 4.13 1.72 9.10
N LEU A 143 3.33 1.33 8.12
CA LEU A 143 2.20 2.10 7.62
C LEU A 143 0.94 1.62 8.32
N VAL A 144 0.28 2.51 9.06
CA VAL A 144 -0.96 2.23 9.77
C VAL A 144 -2.14 2.70 8.92
N MET A 145 -3.08 1.80 8.63
CA MET A 145 -4.17 2.00 7.69
C MET A 145 -5.48 1.43 8.24
N GLU A 146 -6.60 1.75 7.60
CA GLU A 146 -7.87 1.08 7.89
C GLU A 146 -7.74 -0.45 7.75
N LEU A 147 -8.43 -1.17 8.64
CA LEU A 147 -8.53 -2.61 8.56
C LEU A 147 -9.64 -2.99 7.58
N CYS A 148 -9.27 -3.65 6.49
CA CYS A 148 -10.21 -4.21 5.51
C CYS A 148 -10.53 -5.69 5.82
N ASP A 149 -11.69 -6.15 5.33
CA ASP A 149 -12.21 -7.50 5.57
C ASP A 149 -11.58 -8.58 4.66
N GLY A 150 -10.81 -8.17 3.66
CA GLY A 150 -10.08 -9.05 2.76
C GLY A 150 -9.88 -8.45 1.37
N THR A 151 -9.31 -9.26 0.47
CA THR A 151 -9.08 -8.84 -0.91
C THR A 151 -10.31 -9.10 -1.78
N LEU A 152 -10.42 -8.36 -2.89
CA LEU A 152 -11.44 -8.61 -3.91
C LEU A 152 -11.31 -10.01 -4.51
N GLY A 153 -10.07 -10.52 -4.61
CA GLY A 153 -9.80 -11.90 -5.04
C GLY A 153 -10.52 -12.92 -4.17
N ASP A 154 -10.40 -12.79 -2.84
CA ASP A 154 -11.08 -13.68 -1.89
C ASP A 154 -12.60 -13.59 -2.02
N ARG A 155 -13.12 -12.38 -2.29
CA ARG A 155 -14.57 -12.12 -2.35
C ARG A 155 -15.24 -12.57 -3.63
N ILE A 156 -14.57 -12.47 -4.80
CA ILE A 156 -15.15 -12.86 -6.08
C ILE A 156 -14.80 -14.31 -6.44
N VAL A 157 -13.54 -14.71 -6.22
CA VAL A 157 -13.07 -16.05 -6.60
C VAL A 157 -13.39 -17.06 -5.50
N GLY A 158 -13.22 -16.65 -4.23
CA GLY A 158 -13.45 -17.52 -3.07
C GLY A 158 -14.93 -17.72 -2.72
N ASN A 159 -15.85 -16.90 -3.23
CA ASN A 159 -17.28 -17.00 -2.91
C ASN A 159 -18.14 -17.26 -4.17
N ARG A 160 -18.72 -18.47 -4.23
CA ARG A 160 -19.59 -18.89 -5.33
C ARG A 160 -20.79 -17.97 -5.53
N ASN A 161 -21.35 -17.41 -4.46
CA ASN A 161 -22.51 -16.52 -4.56
C ASN A 161 -22.20 -15.19 -5.25
N HIS A 162 -20.93 -14.79 -5.32
CA HIS A 162 -20.48 -13.55 -5.94
C HIS A 162 -19.94 -13.74 -7.36
N ASN A 163 -19.91 -14.97 -7.87
CA ASN A 163 -19.36 -15.27 -9.19
C ASN A 163 -20.48 -15.71 -10.16
N PRO A 164 -20.85 -14.87 -11.15
CA PRO A 164 -21.94 -15.15 -12.08
C PRO A 164 -21.76 -16.44 -12.89
N ALA A 165 -20.51 -16.87 -13.12
CA ALA A 165 -20.21 -18.05 -13.94
C ALA A 165 -20.72 -19.36 -13.30
N TRP A 166 -20.97 -19.37 -11.99
CA TRP A 166 -21.41 -20.57 -11.26
C TRP A 166 -22.93 -20.80 -11.27
N TRP A 167 -23.70 -19.83 -11.78
CA TRP A 167 -25.16 -19.80 -11.70
C TRP A 167 -25.85 -19.87 -13.06
N GLY A 168 -25.18 -20.37 -14.10
CA GLY A 168 -25.76 -20.43 -15.47
C GLY A 168 -27.09 -21.20 -15.59
N ALA A 169 -27.44 -22.03 -14.60
CA ALA A 169 -28.72 -22.74 -14.51
C ALA A 169 -29.77 -22.05 -13.60
N ASP A 170 -29.40 -20.97 -12.90
CA ASP A 170 -30.24 -20.22 -11.96
C ASP A 170 -30.13 -18.71 -12.28
N PRO A 171 -31.02 -18.20 -13.16
CA PRO A 171 -30.96 -16.81 -13.63
C PRO A 171 -31.04 -15.77 -12.53
N GLU A 172 -31.77 -16.03 -11.44
CA GLU A 172 -31.92 -15.10 -10.32
C GLU A 172 -30.61 -14.95 -9.56
N LYS A 173 -29.96 -16.08 -9.21
CA LYS A 173 -28.64 -16.05 -8.55
C LYS A 173 -27.56 -15.48 -9.45
N GLN A 174 -27.63 -15.76 -10.75
CA GLN A 174 -26.71 -15.18 -11.73
C GLN A 174 -26.84 -13.65 -11.78
N ALA A 175 -28.06 -13.12 -11.85
CA ALA A 175 -28.32 -11.69 -11.86
C ALA A 175 -27.87 -11.01 -10.55
N ALA A 176 -28.09 -11.66 -9.40
CA ALA A 176 -27.62 -11.15 -8.11
C ALA A 176 -26.08 -11.06 -8.03
N ALA A 177 -25.38 -12.14 -8.43
CA ALA A 177 -23.92 -12.16 -8.50
C ALA A 177 -23.37 -11.10 -9.47
N PHE A 178 -24.06 -10.90 -10.61
CA PHE A 178 -23.68 -9.88 -11.59
C PHE A 178 -23.86 -8.47 -11.03
N SER A 179 -24.98 -8.20 -10.35
CA SER A 179 -25.23 -6.90 -9.72
C SER A 179 -24.18 -6.57 -8.65
N TYR A 180 -23.80 -7.56 -7.83
CA TYR A 180 -22.72 -7.41 -6.85
C TYR A 180 -21.39 -7.03 -7.52
N THR A 181 -20.96 -7.80 -8.52
CA THR A 181 -19.70 -7.54 -9.25
C THR A 181 -19.72 -6.24 -10.05
N GLN A 182 -20.88 -5.84 -10.58
CA GLN A 182 -21.07 -4.55 -11.25
C GLN A 182 -20.86 -3.38 -10.28
N ASN A 183 -21.48 -3.41 -9.10
CA ASN A 183 -21.32 -2.36 -8.09
C ASN A 183 -19.86 -2.22 -7.66
N LEU A 184 -19.16 -3.35 -7.48
CA LEU A 184 -17.74 -3.40 -7.19
C LEU A 184 -16.90 -2.76 -8.31
N ALA A 185 -17.23 -3.01 -9.58
CA ALA A 185 -16.55 -2.39 -10.71
C ALA A 185 -16.77 -0.88 -10.79
N VAL A 186 -17.95 -0.37 -10.40
CA VAL A 186 -18.23 1.07 -10.31
C VAL A 186 -17.34 1.73 -9.25
N GLN A 187 -17.32 1.18 -8.03
CA GLN A 187 -16.47 1.70 -6.95
C GLN A 187 -14.98 1.69 -7.34
N LEU A 188 -14.53 0.65 -8.05
CA LEU A 188 -13.16 0.59 -8.56
C LEU A 188 -12.87 1.72 -9.54
N CYS A 189 -13.79 2.00 -10.46
CA CYS A 189 -13.65 3.09 -11.43
C CYS A 189 -13.59 4.45 -10.73
N GLU A 190 -14.39 4.65 -9.69
CA GLU A 190 -14.40 5.88 -8.89
C GLU A 190 -13.11 6.05 -8.08
N GLY A 191 -12.58 4.97 -7.49
CA GLY A 191 -11.25 4.97 -6.85
C GLY A 191 -10.13 5.30 -7.85
N LEU A 192 -10.13 4.67 -9.03
CA LEU A 192 -9.17 4.98 -10.09
C LEU A 192 -9.28 6.41 -10.60
N LYS A 193 -10.50 6.93 -10.73
CA LYS A 193 -10.74 8.34 -11.05
C LYS A 193 -10.10 9.25 -10.01
N THR A 194 -10.28 8.96 -8.72
CA THR A 194 -9.65 9.72 -7.63
C THR A 194 -8.12 9.74 -7.77
N ILE A 195 -7.51 8.58 -8.05
CA ILE A 195 -6.06 8.46 -8.26
C ILE A 195 -5.61 9.28 -9.48
N HIS A 196 -6.32 9.16 -10.60
CA HIS A 196 -5.96 9.83 -11.85
C HIS A 196 -6.14 11.35 -11.76
N ASP A 197 -7.21 11.82 -11.11
CA ASP A 197 -7.48 13.24 -10.89
C ASP A 197 -6.39 13.88 -10.02
N ALA A 198 -5.78 13.12 -9.11
CA ALA A 198 -4.62 13.53 -8.32
C ALA A 198 -3.28 13.47 -9.08
N GLY A 199 -3.29 13.05 -10.36
CA GLY A 199 -2.09 12.97 -11.21
C GLY A 199 -1.28 11.69 -11.07
N TYR A 200 -1.85 10.65 -10.45
CA TYR A 200 -1.19 9.39 -10.16
C TYR A 200 -1.71 8.24 -11.07
N ILE A 201 -0.93 7.16 -11.24
CA ILE A 201 -1.27 5.93 -12.01
C ILE A 201 -0.88 4.66 -11.23
N HIS A 202 -1.83 3.83 -10.78
CA HIS A 202 -1.60 2.78 -9.77
C HIS A 202 -0.49 1.74 -10.01
N LYS A 203 -0.23 1.39 -11.28
CA LYS A 203 0.80 0.43 -11.78
C LYS A 203 0.72 -1.04 -11.35
N ASP A 204 0.13 -1.38 -10.21
CA ASP A 204 -0.02 -2.78 -9.76
C ASP A 204 -1.49 -3.11 -9.50
N LEU A 205 -2.36 -2.77 -10.47
CA LEU A 205 -3.80 -3.00 -10.32
C LEU A 205 -4.12 -4.48 -10.57
N LYS A 206 -4.34 -5.21 -9.49
CA LYS A 206 -4.71 -6.63 -9.48
C LYS A 206 -5.67 -6.90 -8.33
N VAL A 207 -6.49 -7.93 -8.46
CA VAL A 207 -7.56 -8.25 -7.49
C VAL A 207 -7.09 -8.48 -6.05
N ILE A 208 -5.80 -8.80 -5.85
CA ILE A 208 -5.20 -8.96 -4.51
C ILE A 208 -4.79 -7.63 -3.86
N ASN A 209 -4.67 -6.55 -4.64
CA ASN A 209 -4.36 -5.19 -4.16
C ASN A 209 -5.61 -4.32 -4.01
N ILE A 210 -6.78 -4.93 -4.19
CA ILE A 210 -8.07 -4.26 -4.08
C ILE A 210 -8.75 -4.82 -2.85
N LEU A 211 -9.16 -3.95 -1.92
CA LEU A 211 -9.66 -4.35 -0.61
C LEU A 211 -11.16 -4.04 -0.45
N GLU A 212 -11.87 -4.89 0.28
CA GLU A 212 -13.23 -4.65 0.75
C GLU A 212 -13.17 -4.13 2.19
N SER A 213 -13.74 -2.95 2.44
CA SER A 213 -13.80 -2.40 3.81
C SER A 213 -14.73 -3.25 4.67
N LEU A 214 -14.52 -3.22 5.99
CA LEU A 214 -15.43 -3.84 6.94
C LEU A 214 -16.79 -3.16 6.81
N MET A 215 -17.87 -3.93 6.59
CA MET A 215 -19.22 -3.35 6.56
C MET A 215 -19.50 -2.67 7.91
N ASN A 216 -19.86 -1.38 7.87
CA ASN A 216 -20.55 -0.71 8.98
C ASN A 216 -22.00 -1.16 9.04
#